data_AF-Q0U635-F1
#
_entry.id   AF-Q0U635-F1
#
_cell.length_a   1.000
_cell.length_b   1.000
_cell.length_c   1.000
_cell.angle_alpha   90.00
_cell.angle_beta   90.00
_cell.angle_gamma   90.00
#
_symmetry.space_group_name_H-M   'P 1'
#
loop_
_entity.id
_entity.type
_entity.pdbx_description
1 polymer ?
#
loop_
_entity_poly.entity_id
_entity_poly.type
_entity_poly.pdbx_seq_one_letter_code
_entity_poly.pdbx_strand_id
1 'polypeptide(L)'
;MLKEVNCIQIISYIAKSTRALSINMSILTTFTHPSDIRWQGRQRLHHTIFLAKNILLIPFIILVIVESALIKSWWPYESWEYAPYEFWLRIGLALIPDLVYTIIAFFLILNPMHHSTYSFHPIFALVGSVLTVCWLGPFLAYANEVQFPNEDAWQSIVYAEAGIQVVLLLMWAGMMGLSAVAVHKWRAGKKGGVEEVRV
;
A
#
# COMPACT_ATOMS: atom_id res chain seq x y z
N MET A 1 53.10 8.00 2.18
CA MET A 1 52.30 8.72 3.20
C MET A 1 50.86 8.20 3.16
N LEU A 2 50.69 6.89 3.39
CA LEU A 2 49.39 6.21 3.40
C LEU A 2 48.84 6.34 4.81
N LYS A 3 47.84 7.22 4.95
CA LYS A 3 47.12 7.50 6.19
C LYS A 3 46.61 6.21 6.81
N GLU A 4 46.92 6.01 8.09
CA GLU A 4 46.22 5.10 8.98
C GLU A 4 44.73 5.42 8.95
N VAL A 5 43.99 4.72 8.09
CA VAL A 5 42.53 4.73 8.10
C VAL A 5 42.13 4.04 9.41
N ASN A 6 41.75 4.88 10.36
CA ASN A 6 41.32 4.56 11.71
C ASN A 6 40.43 3.30 11.73
N CYS A 7 40.96 2.19 12.26
CA CYS A 7 40.26 0.91 12.42
C CYS A 7 38.90 1.08 13.14
N ILE A 8 38.80 2.12 14.00
CA ILE A 8 37.59 2.54 14.70
C ILE A 8 36.46 2.98 13.74
N GLN A 9 36.77 3.64 12.63
CA GLN A 9 35.75 4.03 11.64
C GLN A 9 35.17 2.83 10.90
N ILE A 10 36.00 1.82 10.59
CA ILE A 10 35.56 0.60 9.92
C ILE A 10 34.63 -0.22 10.84
N ILE A 11 34.98 -0.37 12.13
CA ILE A 11 34.14 -1.09 13.11
C ILE A 11 32.79 -0.37 13.30
N SER A 12 32.80 0.97 13.40
CA SER A 12 31.57 1.77 13.50
C SER A 12 30.66 1.60 12.27
N TYR A 13 31.26 1.58 11.07
CA TYR A 13 30.52 1.37 9.82
C TYR A 13 29.91 -0.04 9.74
N ILE A 14 30.65 -1.08 10.13
CA ILE A 14 30.16 -2.47 10.18
C ILE A 14 29.02 -2.60 11.21
N ALA A 15 29.16 -2.00 12.39
CA ALA A 15 28.12 -2.00 13.42
C ALA A 15 26.83 -1.27 12.98
N LYS A 16 26.96 -0.16 12.26
CA LYS A 16 25.82 0.57 11.69
C LYS A 16 25.13 -0.22 10.58
N SER A 17 25.90 -0.89 9.73
CA SER A 17 25.40 -1.76 8.65
C SER A 17 24.66 -2.99 9.21
N THR A 18 25.21 -3.65 10.22
CA THR A 18 24.57 -4.80 10.89
C THR A 18 23.29 -4.43 11.64
N ARG A 19 23.22 -3.25 12.27
CA ARG A 19 21.96 -2.75 12.84
C ARG A 19 20.91 -2.47 11.77
N ALA A 20 21.30 -1.87 10.64
CA ALA A 20 20.37 -1.62 9.53
C ALA A 20 19.81 -2.93 8.94
N LEU A 21 20.66 -3.93 8.76
CA LEU A 21 20.26 -5.28 8.32
C LEU A 21 19.33 -5.98 9.33
N SER A 22 19.61 -5.87 10.63
CA SER A 22 18.77 -6.44 11.69
C SER A 22 17.36 -5.81 11.71
N ILE A 23 17.26 -4.49 11.54
CA ILE A 23 15.98 -3.78 11.45
C ILE A 23 15.18 -4.24 10.22
N ASN A 24 15.84 -4.42 9.08
CA ASN A 24 15.17 -4.83 7.84
C ASN A 24 14.61 -6.26 7.92
N MET A 25 15.33 -7.19 8.54
CA MET A 25 14.81 -8.55 8.74
C MET A 25 13.61 -8.58 9.69
N SER A 26 13.61 -7.74 10.74
CA SER A 26 12.52 -7.64 11.71
C SER A 26 11.21 -7.09 11.11
N ILE A 27 11.32 -6.17 10.15
CA ILE A 27 10.15 -5.61 9.46
C ILE A 27 9.50 -6.68 8.59
N LEU A 28 10.27 -7.39 7.77
CA LEU A 28 9.75 -8.42 6.87
C LEU A 28 9.09 -9.58 7.64
N THR A 29 9.67 -10.00 8.76
CA THR A 29 9.08 -11.06 9.60
C THR A 29 7.72 -10.65 10.16
N THR A 30 7.52 -9.36 10.48
CA THR A 30 6.21 -8.86 10.94
C THR A 30 5.12 -9.03 9.87
N PHE A 31 5.49 -8.93 8.58
CA PHE A 31 4.55 -9.10 7.47
C PHE A 31 4.36 -10.56 7.01
N THR A 32 5.36 -11.44 7.20
CA THR A 32 5.26 -12.86 6.81
C THR A 32 4.78 -13.76 7.94
N HIS A 33 5.09 -13.38 9.18
CA HIS A 33 4.82 -14.11 10.41
C HIS A 33 4.28 -13.16 11.48
N PRO A 34 3.06 -12.62 11.32
CA PRO A 34 2.46 -11.75 12.32
C PRO A 34 2.32 -12.51 13.65
N SER A 35 2.63 -11.84 14.77
CA SER A 35 2.51 -12.42 16.11
C SER A 35 1.06 -12.50 16.62
N ASP A 36 0.16 -11.71 16.04
CA ASP A 36 -1.24 -11.67 16.41
C ASP A 36 -1.96 -12.98 16.04
N ILE A 37 -2.64 -13.58 17.03
CA ILE A 37 -3.39 -14.84 16.87
C ILE A 37 -4.51 -14.74 15.82
N ARG A 38 -5.07 -13.55 15.62
CA ARG A 38 -6.15 -13.31 14.63
C ARG A 38 -5.66 -13.53 13.20
N TRP A 39 -4.36 -13.34 12.96
CA TRP A 39 -3.74 -13.42 11.65
C TRP A 39 -3.00 -14.73 11.37
N GLN A 40 -3.27 -15.81 12.13
CA GLN A 40 -2.59 -17.11 11.97
C GLN A 40 -3.20 -18.02 10.91
N GLY A 41 -2.38 -18.82 10.21
CA GLY A 41 -2.85 -19.71 9.14
C GLY A 41 -2.99 -18.98 7.80
N ARG A 42 -4.02 -19.27 6.99
CA ARG A 42 -4.15 -18.69 5.64
C ARG A 42 -4.32 -17.16 5.64
N GLN A 43 -4.96 -16.59 6.65
CA GLN A 43 -5.16 -15.14 6.72
C GLN A 43 -3.87 -14.33 6.92
N ARG A 44 -2.74 -14.96 7.29
CA ARG A 44 -1.43 -14.29 7.33
C ARG A 44 -1.02 -13.72 5.97
N LEU A 45 -1.49 -14.34 4.89
CA LEU A 45 -1.26 -13.90 3.52
C LEU A 45 -1.77 -12.46 3.29
N HIS A 46 -2.70 -11.97 4.11
CA HIS A 46 -3.14 -10.57 4.05
C HIS A 46 -1.95 -9.62 4.18
N HIS A 47 -1.07 -9.84 5.16
CA HIS A 47 0.06 -8.96 5.42
C HIS A 47 1.11 -9.06 4.30
N THR A 48 1.31 -10.25 3.76
CA THR A 48 2.19 -10.47 2.61
C THR A 48 1.66 -9.78 1.35
N ILE A 49 0.36 -9.90 1.06
CA ILE A 49 -0.28 -9.21 -0.07
C ILE A 49 -0.25 -7.70 0.14
N PHE A 50 -0.49 -7.21 1.36
CA PHE A 50 -0.37 -5.80 1.71
C PHE A 50 1.04 -5.27 1.42
N LEU A 51 2.08 -5.99 1.83
CA LEU A 51 3.46 -5.62 1.53
C LEU A 51 3.73 -5.60 0.03
N ALA A 52 3.33 -6.66 -0.69
CA ALA A 52 3.50 -6.74 -2.14
C ALA A 52 2.75 -5.61 -2.88
N LYS A 53 1.54 -5.27 -2.41
CA LYS A 53 0.73 -4.15 -2.93
C LYS A 53 1.49 -2.84 -2.79
N ASN A 54 2.09 -2.60 -1.63
CA ASN A 54 2.85 -1.37 -1.39
C ASN A 54 4.12 -1.28 -2.25
N ILE A 55 4.77 -2.40 -2.53
CA ILE A 55 5.88 -2.44 -3.49
C ILE A 55 5.38 -2.06 -4.90
N LEU A 56 4.22 -2.58 -5.32
CA LEU A 56 3.61 -2.26 -6.61
C LEU A 56 3.06 -0.82 -6.68
N LEU A 57 2.70 -0.23 -5.54
CA LEU A 57 2.23 1.15 -5.45
C LEU A 57 3.34 2.16 -5.77
N ILE A 58 4.62 1.82 -5.50
CA ILE A 58 5.76 2.71 -5.79
C ILE A 58 5.87 3.05 -7.28
N PRO A 59 5.96 2.08 -8.23
CA PRO A 59 6.01 2.41 -9.64
C PRO A 59 4.74 3.11 -10.13
N PHE A 60 3.57 2.82 -9.55
CA PHE A 60 2.34 3.56 -9.86
C PHE A 60 2.48 5.05 -9.50
N ILE A 61 2.95 5.38 -8.29
CA ILE A 61 3.20 6.77 -7.88
C ILE A 61 4.21 7.45 -8.79
N ILE A 62 5.26 6.74 -9.24
CA ILE A 62 6.24 7.29 -10.18
C ILE A 62 5.57 7.64 -11.52
N LEU A 63 4.72 6.76 -12.06
CA LEU A 63 3.98 7.05 -13.30
C LEU A 63 3.10 8.29 -13.14
N VAL A 64 2.36 8.41 -12.04
CA VAL A 64 1.53 9.59 -11.75
C VAL A 64 2.36 10.89 -11.71
N ILE A 65 3.55 10.85 -11.09
CA ILE A 65 4.46 12.01 -11.06
C ILE A 65 4.94 12.37 -12.46
N VAL A 66 5.28 11.37 -13.28
CA VAL A 66 5.72 11.54 -14.67
C VAL A 66 4.57 12.11 -15.52
N GLU A 67 3.36 11.56 -15.44
CA GLU A 67 2.17 12.08 -16.14
C GLU A 67 1.91 13.52 -15.71
N SER A 68 1.96 13.84 -14.41
CA SER A 68 1.77 15.21 -13.92
C SER A 68 2.81 16.19 -14.47
N ALA A 69 4.08 15.77 -14.59
CA ALA A 69 5.14 16.60 -15.15
C ALA A 69 4.98 16.81 -16.67
N LEU A 70 4.58 15.76 -17.39
CA LEU A 70 4.36 15.79 -18.84
C LEU A 70 3.10 16.56 -19.21
N ILE A 71 2.02 16.42 -18.46
CA ILE A 71 0.80 17.23 -18.65
C ILE A 71 1.15 18.71 -18.60
N LYS A 72 1.99 19.13 -17.65
CA LYS A 72 2.42 20.53 -17.55
C LYS A 72 3.18 21.02 -18.80
N SER A 73 3.93 20.15 -19.47
CA SER A 73 4.67 20.52 -20.69
C SER A 73 3.83 20.39 -21.97
N TRP A 74 2.84 19.49 -21.98
CA TRP A 74 1.94 19.27 -23.12
C TRP A 74 0.73 20.19 -23.12
N TRP A 75 0.47 20.87 -22.00
CA TRP A 75 -0.68 21.77 -21.84
C TRP A 75 -0.55 22.98 -22.77
N PRO A 76 -1.42 23.12 -23.79
CA PRO A 76 -1.26 24.15 -24.82
C PRO A 76 -1.83 25.52 -24.40
N TYR A 77 -2.56 25.60 -23.29
CA TYR A 77 -3.23 26.82 -22.84
C TYR A 77 -2.44 27.51 -21.72
N GLU A 78 -2.25 28.83 -21.84
CA GLU A 78 -1.57 29.62 -20.80
C GLU A 78 -2.43 29.80 -19.54
N SER A 79 -3.76 29.60 -19.62
CA SER A 79 -4.67 29.76 -18.49
C SER A 79 -4.93 28.44 -17.75
N TRP A 80 -4.85 28.52 -16.42
CA TRP A 80 -5.20 27.42 -15.51
C TRP A 80 -6.71 27.17 -15.42
N GLU A 81 -7.53 28.04 -16.02
CA GLU A 81 -8.99 27.93 -16.05
C GLU A 81 -9.46 26.64 -16.74
N TYR A 82 -8.66 26.14 -17.70
CA TYR A 82 -8.91 24.86 -18.38
C TYR A 82 -8.02 23.73 -17.88
N ALA A 83 -7.17 23.97 -16.87
CA ALA A 83 -6.23 22.96 -16.37
C ALA A 83 -6.96 21.64 -16.09
N PRO A 84 -6.30 20.48 -16.27
CA PRO A 84 -6.97 19.19 -16.17
C PRO A 84 -7.25 18.86 -14.69
N TYR A 85 -8.22 19.55 -14.08
CA TYR A 85 -8.76 19.23 -12.76
C TYR A 85 -9.23 17.78 -12.71
N GLU A 86 -9.69 17.26 -13.84
CA GLU A 86 -10.06 15.87 -14.04
C GLU A 86 -8.91 14.89 -13.79
N PHE A 87 -7.64 15.27 -14.06
CA PHE A 87 -6.47 14.44 -13.74
C PHE A 87 -6.32 14.25 -12.23
N TRP A 88 -6.33 15.35 -11.46
CA TRP A 88 -6.20 15.28 -10.00
C TRP A 88 -7.44 14.71 -9.33
N LEU A 89 -8.61 14.89 -9.92
CA LEU A 89 -9.84 14.25 -9.45
C LEU A 89 -9.80 12.75 -9.69
N ARG A 90 -9.38 12.30 -10.89
CA ARG A 90 -9.19 10.88 -11.23
C ARG A 90 -8.19 10.19 -10.32
N ILE A 91 -6.98 10.75 -10.24
CA ILE A 91 -5.87 10.10 -9.57
C ILE A 91 -5.92 10.36 -8.06
N GLY A 92 -6.27 11.57 -7.63
CA GLY A 92 -6.37 11.94 -6.22
C GLY A 92 -7.44 11.15 -5.48
N LEU A 93 -8.63 10.96 -6.07
CA LEU A 93 -9.69 10.16 -5.44
C LEU A 93 -9.31 8.67 -5.30
N ALA A 94 -8.49 8.14 -6.21
CA ALA A 94 -8.01 6.76 -6.12
C ALA A 94 -6.81 6.60 -5.17
N LEU A 95 -5.86 7.53 -5.21
CA LEU A 95 -4.57 7.43 -4.54
C LEU A 95 -4.60 7.90 -3.08
N ILE A 96 -5.31 9.00 -2.77
CA ILE A 96 -5.31 9.57 -1.42
C ILE A 96 -5.87 8.57 -0.39
N PRO A 97 -7.03 7.93 -0.59
CA PRO A 97 -7.54 6.95 0.36
C PRO A 97 -6.60 5.75 0.52
N ASP A 98 -5.97 5.29 -0.57
CA ASP A 98 -5.02 4.16 -0.54
C ASP A 98 -3.75 4.52 0.24
N LEU A 99 -3.20 5.72 0.06
CA LEU A 99 -2.05 6.22 0.81
C LEU A 99 -2.37 6.37 2.30
N VAL A 100 -3.52 6.97 2.63
CA VAL A 100 -3.96 7.15 4.02
C VAL A 100 -4.13 5.79 4.70
N TYR A 101 -4.83 4.85 4.04
CA TYR A 101 -4.97 3.49 4.56
C TYR A 101 -3.61 2.82 4.73
N THR A 102 -2.73 2.92 3.74
CA THR A 102 -1.41 2.29 3.76
C THR A 102 -0.59 2.78 4.93
N ILE A 103 -0.56 4.09 5.17
CA ILE A 103 0.16 4.70 6.29
C ILE A 103 -0.41 4.18 7.62
N ILE A 104 -1.74 4.24 7.80
CA ILE A 104 -2.39 3.78 9.04
C ILE A 104 -2.13 2.29 9.27
N ALA A 105 -2.36 1.44 8.26
CA ALA A 105 -2.15 0.00 8.34
C ALA A 105 -0.68 -0.34 8.63
N PHE A 106 0.27 0.34 8.00
CA PHE A 106 1.70 0.16 8.25
C PHE A 106 2.06 0.48 9.70
N PHE A 107 1.57 1.60 10.23
CA PHE A 107 1.77 1.97 11.64
C PHE A 107 1.15 0.93 12.60
N LEU A 108 -0.06 0.46 12.32
CA LEU A 108 -0.76 -0.53 13.17
C LEU A 108 -0.14 -1.94 13.10
N ILE A 109 0.46 -2.31 11.96
CA ILE A 109 1.16 -3.59 11.80
C ILE A 109 2.53 -3.55 12.49
N LEU A 110 3.28 -2.46 12.32
CA LEU A 110 4.63 -2.34 12.88
C LEU A 110 4.67 -1.99 14.37
N ASN A 111 3.61 -1.40 14.92
CA ASN A 111 3.51 -1.10 16.34
C ASN A 111 2.44 -1.96 17.01
N PRO A 112 2.67 -3.27 17.22
CA PRO A 112 1.78 -4.11 18.02
C PRO A 112 1.81 -3.74 19.52
N MET A 113 2.57 -2.72 19.90
CA MET A 113 2.93 -2.38 21.28
C MET A 113 1.71 -1.86 22.08
N HIS A 114 1.13 -2.78 22.85
CA HIS A 114 0.63 -2.65 24.23
C HIS A 114 -0.80 -3.12 24.50
N HIS A 115 -1.70 -3.21 23.52
CA HIS A 115 -3.05 -3.72 23.77
C HIS A 115 -3.65 -4.48 22.58
N SER A 116 -4.30 -5.62 22.86
CA SER A 116 -5.08 -6.40 21.88
C SER A 116 -6.17 -5.59 21.16
N THR A 117 -6.54 -4.44 21.75
CA THR A 117 -7.53 -3.48 21.24
C THR A 117 -7.00 -2.57 20.13
N TYR A 118 -5.71 -2.20 20.11
CA TYR A 118 -5.12 -1.27 19.13
C TYR A 118 -4.29 -1.94 18.03
N SER A 119 -4.10 -3.25 18.11
CA SER A 119 -3.45 -4.03 17.04
C SER A 119 -4.32 -4.07 15.78
N PHE A 120 -3.69 -4.23 14.61
CA PHE A 120 -4.33 -4.26 13.30
C PHE A 120 -5.52 -5.24 13.25
N HIS A 121 -6.74 -4.72 13.44
CA HIS A 121 -7.94 -5.52 13.66
C HIS A 121 -8.51 -6.02 12.33
N PRO A 122 -8.96 -7.29 12.20
CA PRO A 122 -9.54 -7.80 10.96
C PRO A 122 -10.73 -7.01 10.42
N ILE A 123 -11.53 -6.39 11.30
CA ILE A 123 -12.62 -5.48 10.90
C ILE A 123 -12.08 -4.21 10.25
N PHE A 124 -11.03 -3.61 10.82
CA PHE A 124 -10.40 -2.43 10.22
C PHE A 124 -9.80 -2.77 8.86
N ALA A 125 -9.12 -3.91 8.76
CA ALA A 125 -8.61 -4.42 7.50
C ALA A 125 -9.72 -4.61 6.45
N LEU A 126 -10.86 -5.20 6.85
CA LEU A 126 -12.01 -5.41 5.98
C LEU A 126 -12.64 -4.08 5.52
N VAL A 127 -12.95 -3.18 6.45
CA VAL A 127 -13.58 -1.87 6.15
C VAL A 127 -12.66 -1.04 5.26
N GLY A 128 -11.36 -0.99 5.59
CA GLY A 128 -10.40 -0.28 4.76
C GLY A 128 -10.23 -0.88 3.36
N SER A 129 -10.43 -2.20 3.20
CA SER A 129 -10.44 -2.85 1.89
C SER A 129 -11.68 -2.56 1.03
N VAL A 130 -12.79 -2.20 1.66
CA VAL A 130 -14.03 -1.84 0.95
C VAL A 130 -14.01 -0.36 0.55
N LEU A 131 -13.43 0.50 1.39
CA LEU A 131 -13.40 1.94 1.17
C LEU A 131 -12.40 2.39 0.11
N THR A 132 -11.48 1.53 -0.34
CA THR A 132 -10.52 1.90 -1.37
C THR A 132 -11.18 1.98 -2.74
N VAL A 133 -11.22 3.20 -3.28
CA VAL A 133 -11.91 3.60 -4.52
C VAL A 133 -11.09 3.24 -5.78
N CYS A 134 -10.15 2.30 -5.67
CA CYS A 134 -9.22 1.94 -6.74
C CYS A 134 -9.91 1.40 -8.01
N TRP A 135 -11.21 1.08 -7.94
CA TRP A 135 -12.02 0.61 -9.07
C TRP A 135 -12.50 1.73 -10.01
N LEU A 136 -12.47 3.00 -9.61
CA LEU A 136 -12.92 4.11 -10.48
C LEU A 136 -11.86 4.57 -11.49
N GLY A 137 -10.58 4.31 -11.24
CA GLY A 137 -9.47 4.81 -12.05
C GLY A 137 -9.54 4.41 -13.54
N PRO A 138 -9.75 3.12 -13.88
CA PRO A 138 -9.85 2.69 -15.27
C PRO A 138 -11.05 3.28 -16.02
N PHE A 139 -12.19 3.46 -15.34
CA PHE A 139 -13.38 4.06 -15.94
C PHE A 139 -13.19 5.54 -16.23
N LEU A 140 -12.57 6.27 -15.30
CA LEU A 140 -12.26 7.69 -15.47
C LEU A 140 -11.17 7.92 -16.53
N ALA A 141 -10.22 7.01 -16.67
CA ALA A 141 -9.25 7.04 -17.76
C ALA A 141 -9.93 6.87 -19.12
N TYR A 142 -10.87 5.94 -19.24
CA TYR A 142 -11.63 5.70 -20.47
C TYR A 142 -12.61 6.83 -20.80
N ALA A 143 -13.16 7.50 -19.77
CA ALA A 143 -14.13 8.59 -19.93
C ALA A 143 -13.49 9.96 -20.23
N ASN A 144 -12.16 10.06 -20.27
CA ASN A 144 -11.49 11.33 -20.51
C ASN A 144 -11.50 11.69 -22.00
N GLU A 145 -12.06 12.85 -22.34
CA GLU A 145 -12.22 13.33 -23.73
C GLU A 145 -11.13 14.35 -24.15
N VAL A 146 -10.13 14.60 -23.29
CA VAL A 146 -9.09 15.62 -23.57
C VAL A 146 -8.08 15.12 -24.61
N GLN A 147 -7.95 15.87 -25.71
CA GLN A 147 -6.95 15.64 -26.76
C GLN A 147 -5.63 16.35 -26.41
N PHE A 148 -4.49 15.65 -26.59
CA PHE A 148 -3.15 16.19 -26.37
C PHE A 148 -2.32 16.15 -27.66
N PRO A 149 -1.37 17.08 -27.87
CA PRO A 149 -0.45 17.02 -29.02
C PRO A 149 0.38 15.73 -29.09
N ASN A 150 0.63 15.09 -27.93
CA ASN A 150 1.36 13.83 -27.80
C ASN A 150 0.42 12.71 -27.33
N GLU A 151 -0.72 12.54 -28.01
CA GLU A 151 -1.78 11.60 -27.62
C GLU A 151 -1.28 10.16 -27.44
N ASP A 152 -0.45 9.64 -28.36
CA ASP A 152 0.07 8.27 -28.29
C ASP A 152 0.90 8.03 -27.01
N ALA A 153 1.73 9.00 -26.63
CA ALA A 153 2.55 8.92 -25.43
C ALA A 153 1.69 8.99 -24.16
N TRP A 154 0.69 9.88 -24.16
CA TRP A 154 -0.28 10.00 -23.08
C TRP A 154 -1.09 8.70 -22.90
N GLN A 155 -1.68 8.18 -23.98
CA GLN A 155 -2.44 6.93 -23.96
C GLN A 155 -1.61 5.76 -23.43
N SER A 156 -0.34 5.64 -23.85
CA SER A 156 0.56 4.59 -23.36
C SER A 156 0.78 4.65 -21.84
N ILE A 157 0.92 5.85 -21.27
CA ILE A 157 1.04 6.06 -19.82
C ILE A 157 -0.27 5.66 -19.13
N VAL A 158 -1.41 6.14 -19.64
CA VAL A 158 -2.73 5.86 -19.07
C VAL A 158 -3.05 4.37 -19.08
N TYR A 159 -2.71 3.64 -20.16
CA TYR A 159 -2.89 2.18 -20.20
C TYR A 159 -1.98 1.45 -19.21
N ALA A 160 -0.74 1.93 -19.02
CA ALA A 160 0.15 1.37 -18.01
C ALA A 160 -0.41 1.59 -16.58
N GLU A 161 -0.93 2.79 -16.31
CA GLU A 161 -1.60 3.12 -15.04
C GLU A 161 -2.83 2.24 -14.80
N ALA A 162 -3.70 2.10 -15.80
CA ALA A 162 -4.88 1.26 -15.73
C ALA A 162 -4.52 -0.20 -15.47
N GLY A 163 -3.47 -0.71 -16.14
CA GLY A 163 -2.95 -2.05 -15.91
C GLY A 163 -2.50 -2.28 -14.47
N ILE A 164 -1.73 -1.35 -13.90
CA ILE A 164 -1.29 -1.45 -12.49
C ILE A 164 -2.49 -1.33 -11.53
N GLN A 165 -3.45 -0.45 -11.81
CA GLN A 165 -4.66 -0.31 -11.00
C GLN A 165 -5.49 -1.60 -10.97
N VAL A 166 -5.62 -2.31 -12.10
CA VAL A 166 -6.29 -3.62 -12.14
C VAL A 166 -5.57 -4.64 -11.27
N VAL A 167 -4.23 -4.68 -11.30
CA VAL A 167 -3.47 -5.58 -10.42
C VAL A 167 -3.67 -5.22 -8.95
N LEU A 168 -3.59 -3.92 -8.60
CA LEU A 168 -3.86 -3.43 -7.24
C LEU A 168 -5.28 -3.79 -6.78
N LEU A 169 -6.27 -3.68 -7.67
CA LEU A 169 -7.67 -4.06 -7.40
C LEU A 169 -7.79 -5.54 -7.05
N LEU A 170 -7.13 -6.43 -7.81
CA LEU A 170 -7.12 -7.86 -7.53
C LEU A 170 -6.45 -8.18 -6.18
N MET A 171 -5.38 -7.47 -5.84
CA MET A 171 -4.72 -7.60 -4.53
C MET A 171 -5.65 -7.15 -3.40
N TRP A 172 -6.34 -6.03 -3.58
CA TRP A 172 -7.36 -5.54 -2.65
C TRP A 172 -8.50 -6.54 -2.45
N ALA A 173 -9.02 -7.14 -3.53
CA ALA A 173 -10.05 -8.18 -3.45
C ALA A 173 -9.54 -9.42 -2.67
N GLY A 174 -8.29 -9.82 -2.90
CA GLY A 174 -7.63 -10.89 -2.13
C GLY A 174 -7.52 -10.57 -0.63
N MET A 175 -7.07 -9.35 -0.29
CA MET A 175 -6.99 -8.89 1.10
C MET A 175 -8.36 -8.80 1.76
N MET A 176 -9.38 -8.33 1.04
CA MET A 176 -10.77 -8.29 1.51
C MET A 176 -11.27 -9.70 1.86
N GLY A 177 -11.07 -10.68 0.99
CA GLY A 177 -11.45 -12.07 1.24
C GLY A 177 -10.75 -12.67 2.47
N LEU A 178 -9.44 -12.44 2.61
CA LEU A 178 -8.68 -12.90 3.77
C LEU A 178 -9.11 -12.20 5.07
N SER A 179 -9.43 -10.91 5.00
CA SER A 179 -9.95 -10.14 6.13
C SER A 179 -11.33 -10.63 6.56
N ALA A 180 -12.22 -10.95 5.62
CA ALA A 180 -13.53 -11.51 5.91
C ALA A 180 -13.41 -12.87 6.64
N VAL A 181 -12.50 -13.74 6.17
CA VAL A 181 -12.20 -15.02 6.84
C VAL A 181 -11.64 -14.79 8.25
N ALA A 182 -10.73 -13.84 8.43
CA ALA A 182 -10.17 -13.50 9.74
C ALA A 182 -11.25 -12.96 10.71
N VAL A 183 -12.16 -12.09 10.23
CA VAL A 183 -13.31 -11.61 11.01
C VAL A 183 -14.23 -12.76 11.39
N HIS A 184 -14.54 -13.67 10.47
CA HIS A 184 -15.41 -14.82 10.74
C HIS A 184 -14.82 -15.74 11.81
N LYS A 185 -13.55 -16.13 11.69
CA LYS A 185 -12.85 -16.94 12.70
C LYS A 185 -12.81 -16.26 14.06
N TRP A 186 -12.49 -14.96 14.10
CA TRP A 186 -12.48 -14.19 15.33
C TRP A 186 -13.85 -14.15 16.01
N ARG A 187 -14.94 -13.99 15.24
CA ARG A 187 -16.31 -14.04 15.76
C ARG A 187 -16.67 -15.44 16.27
N ALA A 188 -16.27 -16.50 15.56
CA ALA A 188 -16.52 -17.88 15.96
C ALA A 188 -15.81 -18.22 17.28
N GLY A 189 -14.54 -17.82 17.43
CA GLY A 189 -13.78 -18.00 18.67
C GLY A 189 -14.42 -17.32 19.89
N LYS A 190 -15.04 -16.14 19.70
CA LYS A 190 -15.79 -15.47 20.77
C LYS A 190 -17.06 -16.20 21.19
N LYS A 191 -17.71 -16.94 20.29
CA LYS A 191 -18.91 -17.73 20.60
C LYS A 191 -18.55 -19.04 21.32
N GLY A 192 -17.44 -19.68 20.93
CA GLY A 192 -16.93 -20.89 21.58
C GLY A 192 -16.31 -20.64 22.97
N GLY A 193 -15.77 -19.44 23.22
CA GLY A 193 -15.24 -19.04 24.52
C GLY A 193 -16.27 -18.83 25.64
N VAL A 194 -17.56 -19.06 25.38
CA VAL A 194 -18.60 -19.14 26.42
C VAL A 194 -18.71 -20.55 27.01
N GLU A 195 -18.12 -21.58 26.36
CA GLU A 195 -18.08 -22.96 26.89
C GLU A 195 -16.74 -23.34 27.53
N GLU A 196 -15.66 -22.56 27.34
CA GLU A 196 -14.32 -22.90 27.87
C GLU A 196 -14.02 -22.24 29.25
N VAL A 197 -15.04 -22.11 30.09
CA VAL A 197 -14.90 -22.00 31.56
C VAL A 197 -15.59 -23.20 32.19
N ARG A 198 -15.03 -24.39 31.95
CA ARG A 198 -15.17 -25.63 32.76
C ARG A 198 -14.50 -26.79 31.99
N VAL A 199 -13.19 -26.93 32.13
CA VAL A 199 -12.54 -28.22 32.45
C VAL A 199 -11.29 -27.91 33.27
#